data_AF-K6DR22-F1
#
_entry.id   AF-K6DR22-F1
#
_cell.length_a   1.000
_cell.length_b   1.000
_cell.length_c   1.000
_cell.angle_alpha   90.00
_cell.angle_beta   90.00
_cell.angle_gamma   90.00
#
_symmetry.space_group_name_H-M   'P 1'
#
loop_
_entity.id
_entity.type
_entity.pdbx_description
1 polymer ?
#
loop_
_entity_poly.entity_id
_entity_poly.type
_entity_poly.pdbx_seq_one_letter_code
_entity_poly.pdbx_strand_id
1 'polypeptide(L)'
;MDSKQLNKWLKEIKVQNQVNADVEVVNNSPLIMLGKGRQGAVFQVSEDVCVKVFGNEEDCEREHYALSLGKDTNLFPKIHAKGQLYIAMDIVRGVDIREYLQSQPLTESLSAKLLVMLITFKAIGYERIDHHKRQIYLQPDGSLKVIDVARTVWRDRVYPYPRKLLTSLGEENKAIFLGHVQELAPEVYAEWLHYIRMEEISHQIYQILLPEKPDKDSLKNLSKQLLTTEDEGKYVAQLQGLVHKVFKEEWVKTMLARGTDPEDVMKKIDEYWDSRETEIVREGERIGDRDQDRDQNKGKRFVGESRRDVDKHHNRKRFEGEKYSERDRKGGPKNRKHHHS
;
A
#
# COMPACT_ATOMS: atom_id res chain seq x y z
N MET A 1 -35.73 10.62 14.81
CA MET A 1 -34.38 10.53 15.42
C MET A 1 -34.03 11.90 15.97
N ASP A 2 -33.52 12.04 17.19
CA ASP A 2 -32.99 13.34 17.65
C ASP A 2 -31.52 13.48 17.24
N SER A 3 -31.29 14.36 16.27
CA SER A 3 -29.94 14.69 15.77
C SER A 3 -29.08 15.38 16.83
N LYS A 4 -29.65 16.07 17.84
CA LYS A 4 -28.84 16.69 18.91
C LYS A 4 -28.28 15.63 19.85
N GLN A 5 -29.11 14.72 20.33
CA GLN A 5 -28.67 13.62 21.18
C GLN A 5 -27.69 12.67 20.47
N LEU A 6 -27.92 12.35 19.19
CA LEU A 6 -26.95 11.58 18.38
C LEU A 6 -25.58 12.26 18.33
N ASN A 7 -25.53 13.55 18.01
CA ASN A 7 -24.28 14.31 17.95
C ASN A 7 -23.62 14.55 19.33
N LYS A 8 -24.28 14.23 20.44
CA LYS A 8 -23.64 14.11 21.76
C LYS A 8 -22.90 12.77 21.86
N TRP A 9 -23.62 11.66 21.68
CA TRP A 9 -23.05 10.30 21.78
C TRP A 9 -21.89 10.06 20.81
N LEU A 10 -21.95 10.59 19.60
CA LEU A 10 -20.87 10.46 18.61
C LEU A 10 -19.57 11.16 19.02
N LYS A 11 -19.58 12.12 19.95
CA LYS A 11 -18.36 12.74 20.52
C LYS A 11 -17.70 11.87 21.58
N GLU A 12 -18.45 10.93 22.15
CA GLU A 12 -18.00 9.96 23.15
C GLU A 12 -17.41 8.68 22.50
N ILE A 13 -17.54 8.56 21.16
CA ILE A 13 -16.97 7.52 20.31
C ILE A 13 -15.73 8.05 19.56
N LYS A 14 -14.66 7.24 19.54
CA LYS A 14 -13.50 7.43 18.66
C LYS A 14 -13.27 6.16 17.85
N VAL A 15 -13.04 6.31 16.56
CA VAL A 15 -12.71 5.24 15.61
C VAL A 15 -11.40 5.61 14.92
N GLN A 16 -10.47 4.65 14.81
CA GLN A 16 -9.15 4.88 14.21
C GLN A 16 -8.82 3.75 13.22
N ASN A 17 -8.42 4.11 11.99
CA ASN A 17 -7.95 3.14 11.01
C ASN A 17 -6.64 2.50 11.46
N GLN A 18 -6.51 1.19 11.24
CA GLN A 18 -5.29 0.43 11.52
C GLN A 18 -4.78 -0.24 10.23
N VAL A 19 -3.46 -0.36 10.10
CA VAL A 19 -2.84 -0.88 8.87
C VAL A 19 -3.12 -2.37 8.73
N ASN A 20 -3.80 -2.75 7.65
CA ASN A 20 -4.24 -4.12 7.32
C ASN A 20 -5.21 -4.80 8.32
N ALA A 21 -5.61 -4.11 9.39
CA ALA A 21 -6.53 -4.61 10.42
C ALA A 21 -7.89 -3.91 10.38
N ASP A 22 -8.83 -4.37 11.22
CA ASP A 22 -10.08 -3.64 11.48
C ASP A 22 -9.86 -2.49 12.47
N VAL A 23 -10.69 -1.44 12.40
CA VAL A 23 -10.50 -0.21 13.20
C VAL A 23 -10.34 -0.45 14.70
N GLU A 24 -9.57 0.39 15.36
CA GLU A 24 -9.65 0.52 16.82
C GLU A 24 -10.82 1.42 17.19
N VAL A 25 -11.44 1.11 18.32
CA VAL A 25 -12.71 1.73 18.78
C VAL A 25 -12.61 1.99 20.27
N VAL A 26 -12.82 3.25 20.66
CA VAL A 26 -13.06 3.63 22.05
C VAL A 26 -14.48 4.21 22.11
N ASN A 27 -15.36 3.56 22.86
CA ASN A 27 -16.76 3.95 22.99
C ASN A 27 -17.07 4.23 24.46
N ASN A 28 -17.30 5.49 24.79
CA ASN A 28 -17.76 5.93 26.12
C ASN A 28 -19.25 6.34 26.10
N SER A 29 -19.95 6.10 24.99
CA SER A 29 -21.37 6.38 24.81
C SER A 29 -22.22 5.16 25.22
N PRO A 30 -23.54 5.32 25.45
CA PRO A 30 -24.44 4.20 25.71
C PRO A 30 -24.80 3.39 24.45
N LEU A 31 -24.26 3.71 23.27
CA LEU A 31 -24.59 3.03 22.02
C LEU A 31 -23.90 1.66 21.94
N ILE A 32 -24.68 0.61 21.66
CA ILE A 32 -24.18 -0.77 21.55
C ILE A 32 -23.46 -0.93 20.21
N MET A 33 -22.19 -1.37 20.22
CA MET A 33 -21.46 -1.70 18.99
C MET A 33 -21.97 -3.03 18.42
N LEU A 34 -22.57 -2.98 17.23
CA LEU A 34 -23.06 -4.15 16.48
C LEU A 34 -21.92 -4.88 15.75
N GLY A 35 -20.86 -4.17 15.38
CA GLY A 35 -19.69 -4.75 14.74
C GLY A 35 -18.69 -3.70 14.26
N LYS A 36 -17.54 -4.15 13.74
CA LYS A 36 -16.51 -3.28 13.15
C LYS A 36 -15.82 -3.92 11.96
N GLY A 37 -15.14 -3.10 11.16
CA GLY A 37 -14.33 -3.51 10.02
C GLY A 37 -13.23 -2.51 9.70
N ARG A 38 -12.50 -2.70 8.58
CA ARG A 38 -11.33 -1.89 8.17
C ARG A 38 -11.53 -0.38 8.02
N GLN A 39 -12.76 0.08 7.80
CA GLN A 39 -13.10 1.49 7.54
C GLN A 39 -13.83 2.18 8.70
N GLY A 40 -14.48 1.40 9.58
CA GLY A 40 -15.38 1.94 10.59
C GLY A 40 -16.05 0.90 11.48
N ALA A 41 -16.79 1.37 12.47
CA ALA A 41 -17.59 0.57 13.41
C ALA A 41 -19.07 0.98 13.33
N VAL A 42 -19.97 0.02 13.55
CA VAL A 42 -21.43 0.21 13.48
C VAL A 42 -22.02 0.10 14.88
N PHE A 43 -22.83 1.08 15.26
CA PHE A 43 -23.46 1.16 16.57
C PHE A 43 -24.99 1.25 16.43
N GLN A 44 -25.73 0.58 17.30
CA GLN A 44 -27.18 0.68 17.39
C GLN A 44 -27.58 2.00 18.05
N VAL A 45 -28.54 2.72 17.47
CA VAL A 45 -29.11 3.97 18.03
C VAL A 45 -30.57 3.79 18.45
N SER A 46 -31.32 2.95 17.75
CA SER A 46 -32.67 2.49 18.14
C SER A 46 -32.91 1.07 17.63
N GLU A 47 -34.13 0.56 17.77
CA GLU A 47 -34.50 -0.77 17.27
C GLU A 47 -34.23 -0.95 15.77
N ASP A 48 -34.53 0.08 14.95
CA ASP A 48 -34.40 0.05 13.48
C ASP A 48 -33.25 0.90 12.91
N VAL A 49 -32.57 1.73 13.72
CA VAL A 49 -31.55 2.66 13.21
C VAL A 49 -30.19 2.40 13.83
N CYS A 50 -29.17 2.28 12.99
CA CYS A 50 -27.76 2.25 13.38
C CYS A 50 -27.01 3.47 12.85
N VAL A 51 -25.77 3.64 13.33
CA VAL A 51 -24.81 4.61 12.82
C VAL A 51 -23.48 3.92 12.54
N LYS A 52 -22.99 4.01 11.30
CA LYS A 52 -21.63 3.63 10.94
C LYS A 52 -20.72 4.84 11.15
N VAL A 53 -19.77 4.73 12.06
CA VAL A 53 -18.75 5.74 12.37
C VAL A 53 -17.43 5.31 11.72
N PHE A 54 -16.83 6.20 10.95
CA PHE A 54 -15.66 5.94 10.11
C PHE A 54 -14.38 6.45 10.79
N GLY A 55 -13.24 5.83 10.48
CA GLY A 55 -11.93 6.31 10.95
C GLY A 55 -11.37 7.49 10.13
N ASN A 56 -11.93 7.76 8.95
CA ASN A 56 -11.56 8.85 8.05
C ASN A 56 -12.76 9.31 7.20
N GLU A 57 -12.65 10.52 6.64
CA GLU A 57 -13.73 11.16 5.87
C GLU A 57 -13.87 10.58 4.46
N GLU A 58 -12.77 10.15 3.82
CA GLU A 58 -12.77 9.61 2.45
C GLU A 58 -13.61 8.34 2.33
N ASP A 59 -13.48 7.40 3.27
CA ASP A 59 -14.32 6.20 3.35
C ASP A 59 -15.79 6.54 3.66
N CYS A 60 -16.04 7.63 4.40
CA CYS A 60 -17.39 8.09 4.75
C CYS A 60 -18.11 8.69 3.54
N GLU A 61 -17.47 9.62 2.83
CA GLU A 61 -18.02 10.19 1.59
C GLU A 61 -18.19 9.12 0.50
N ARG A 62 -17.27 8.16 0.40
CA ARG A 62 -17.33 7.07 -0.58
C ARG A 62 -18.50 6.10 -0.33
N GLU A 63 -18.77 5.74 0.94
CA GLU A 63 -19.97 4.97 1.29
C GLU A 63 -21.24 5.79 1.03
N HIS A 64 -21.27 7.06 1.45
CA HIS A 64 -22.42 7.94 1.27
C HIS A 64 -22.77 8.13 -0.21
N TYR A 65 -21.77 8.36 -1.07
CA TYR A 65 -21.94 8.48 -2.51
C TYR A 65 -22.53 7.19 -3.11
N ALA A 66 -21.94 6.02 -2.81
CA ALA A 66 -22.45 4.74 -3.29
C ALA A 66 -23.92 4.49 -2.85
N LEU A 67 -24.24 4.70 -1.57
CA LEU A 67 -25.61 4.60 -1.07
C LEU A 67 -26.56 5.61 -1.75
N SER A 68 -26.08 6.82 -2.07
CA SER A 68 -26.91 7.86 -2.70
C SER A 68 -27.30 7.55 -4.14
N LEU A 69 -26.47 6.82 -4.89
CA LEU A 69 -26.82 6.28 -6.22
C LEU A 69 -27.97 5.26 -6.11
N GLY A 70 -27.94 4.43 -5.06
CA GLY A 70 -28.94 3.40 -4.81
C GLY A 70 -30.24 3.86 -4.13
N LYS A 71 -30.37 5.15 -3.79
CA LYS A 71 -31.42 5.68 -2.89
C LYS A 71 -32.86 5.38 -3.32
N ASP A 72 -33.11 5.29 -4.63
CA ASP A 72 -34.43 5.09 -5.23
C ASP A 72 -34.75 3.59 -5.41
N THR A 73 -33.91 2.71 -4.86
CA THR A 73 -34.06 1.26 -4.88
C THR A 73 -34.23 0.70 -3.47
N ASN A 74 -35.01 -0.37 -3.33
CA ASN A 74 -35.16 -1.06 -2.04
C ASN A 74 -33.94 -1.91 -1.64
N LEU A 75 -32.85 -1.90 -2.40
CA LEU A 75 -31.70 -2.80 -2.24
C LEU A 75 -30.73 -2.39 -1.11
N PHE A 76 -30.79 -1.14 -0.64
CA PHE A 76 -29.85 -0.57 0.34
C PHE A 76 -30.58 -0.13 1.62
N PRO A 77 -29.90 0.06 2.77
CA PRO A 77 -30.49 0.72 3.93
C PRO A 77 -30.77 2.20 3.63
N LYS A 78 -31.92 2.71 4.08
CA LYS A 78 -32.25 4.14 3.94
C LYS A 78 -31.35 4.97 4.84
N ILE A 79 -30.78 6.06 4.31
CA ILE A 79 -30.04 7.04 5.10
C ILE A 79 -31.01 7.97 5.83
N HIS A 80 -30.80 8.14 7.14
CA HIS A 80 -31.55 9.08 7.99
C HIS A 80 -30.75 10.36 8.28
N ALA A 81 -29.42 10.26 8.39
CA ALA A 81 -28.53 11.41 8.55
C ALA A 81 -27.10 11.07 8.09
N LYS A 82 -26.33 12.08 7.69
CA LYS A 82 -24.90 11.98 7.41
C LYS A 82 -24.16 13.16 8.04
N GLY A 83 -23.01 12.87 8.64
CA GLY A 83 -22.04 13.86 9.13
C GLY A 83 -20.64 13.55 8.59
N GLN A 84 -19.64 14.29 9.06
CA GLN A 84 -18.27 14.23 8.54
C GLN A 84 -17.62 12.85 8.64
N LEU A 85 -17.82 12.14 9.76
CA LEU A 85 -17.29 10.80 10.02
C LEU A 85 -18.39 9.78 10.31
N TYR A 86 -19.65 10.03 9.91
CA TYR A 86 -20.73 9.08 10.18
C TYR A 86 -21.88 9.08 9.17
N ILE A 87 -22.53 7.92 9.03
CA ILE A 87 -23.80 7.76 8.32
C ILE A 87 -24.75 7.00 9.25
N ALA A 88 -25.91 7.59 9.56
CA ALA A 88 -27.01 6.94 10.27
C ALA A 88 -28.02 6.41 9.25
N MET A 89 -28.38 5.12 9.37
CA MET A 89 -29.16 4.40 8.36
C MET A 89 -29.99 3.27 8.98
N ASP A 90 -30.90 2.68 8.20
CA ASP A 90 -31.65 1.48 8.61
C ASP A 90 -30.71 0.33 9.02
N ILE A 91 -31.09 -0.40 10.07
CA ILE A 91 -30.51 -1.70 10.40
C ILE A 91 -30.97 -2.72 9.36
N VAL A 92 -30.03 -3.22 8.56
CA VAL A 92 -30.25 -4.40 7.73
C VAL A 92 -30.41 -5.61 8.64
N ARG A 93 -31.56 -6.29 8.53
CA ARG A 93 -31.90 -7.50 9.29
C ARG A 93 -31.66 -8.75 8.41
N GLY A 94 -32.15 -9.91 8.84
CA GLY A 94 -32.06 -11.16 8.08
C GLY A 94 -30.70 -11.86 8.20
N VAL A 95 -30.44 -12.80 7.29
CA VAL A 95 -29.27 -13.69 7.30
C VAL A 95 -28.38 -13.41 6.10
N ASP A 96 -27.05 -13.39 6.28
CA ASP A 96 -26.13 -13.15 5.16
C ASP A 96 -26.04 -14.38 4.22
N ILE A 97 -25.73 -14.19 2.93
CA ILE A 97 -25.74 -15.29 1.94
C ILE A 97 -24.60 -16.31 2.18
N ARG A 98 -23.57 -16.00 2.98
CA ARG A 98 -22.61 -17.01 3.47
C ARG A 98 -23.27 -17.91 4.51
N GLU A 99 -24.01 -17.35 5.47
CA GLU A 99 -24.62 -18.09 6.57
C GLU A 99 -25.85 -18.88 6.10
N TYR A 100 -26.65 -18.32 5.19
CA TYR A 100 -27.76 -19.05 4.54
C TYR A 100 -27.26 -20.32 3.83
N LEU A 101 -26.21 -20.19 3.01
CA LEU A 101 -25.61 -21.29 2.24
C LEU A 101 -24.76 -22.27 3.09
N GLN A 102 -24.77 -22.17 4.42
CA GLN A 102 -24.25 -23.23 5.31
C GLN A 102 -25.29 -24.32 5.63
N SER A 103 -26.59 -24.03 5.42
CA SER A 103 -27.68 -24.96 5.77
C SER A 103 -28.77 -25.08 4.70
N GLN A 104 -28.83 -24.15 3.75
CA GLN A 104 -29.82 -24.10 2.67
C GLN A 104 -29.13 -24.16 1.30
N PRO A 105 -29.72 -24.84 0.30
CA PRO A 105 -29.15 -24.86 -1.05
C PRO A 105 -29.33 -23.50 -1.75
N LEU A 106 -28.46 -23.20 -2.72
CA LEU A 106 -28.69 -22.08 -3.63
C LEU A 106 -29.82 -22.43 -4.60
N THR A 107 -30.99 -21.83 -4.40
CA THR A 107 -32.16 -22.01 -5.27
C THR A 107 -32.09 -21.11 -6.51
N GLU A 108 -32.83 -21.50 -7.56
CA GLU A 108 -33.08 -20.66 -8.74
C GLU A 108 -33.65 -19.29 -8.35
N SER A 109 -34.66 -19.25 -7.46
CA SER A 109 -35.26 -18.00 -6.97
C SER A 109 -34.26 -17.07 -6.27
N LEU A 110 -33.33 -17.61 -5.46
CA LEU A 110 -32.26 -16.82 -4.87
C LEU A 110 -31.23 -16.37 -5.93
N SER A 111 -30.96 -17.21 -6.93
CA SER A 111 -30.07 -16.89 -8.05
C SER A 111 -30.65 -15.76 -8.92
N ALA A 112 -31.95 -15.77 -9.21
CA ALA A 112 -32.66 -14.70 -9.89
C ALA A 112 -32.58 -13.37 -9.12
N LYS A 113 -32.75 -13.40 -7.78
CA LYS A 113 -32.62 -12.20 -6.93
C LYS A 113 -31.19 -11.65 -6.92
N LEU A 114 -30.18 -12.52 -6.88
CA LEU A 114 -28.77 -12.14 -7.00
C LEU A 114 -28.45 -11.56 -8.40
N LEU A 115 -29.03 -12.10 -9.47
CA LEU A 115 -28.89 -11.55 -10.82
C LEU A 115 -29.53 -10.15 -10.92
N VAL A 116 -30.76 -9.97 -10.42
CA VAL A 116 -31.45 -8.66 -10.37
C VAL A 116 -30.68 -7.64 -9.54
N MET A 117 -30.03 -8.05 -8.43
CA MET A 117 -29.13 -7.18 -7.66
C MET A 117 -27.95 -6.68 -8.52
N LEU A 118 -27.32 -7.55 -9.31
CA LEU A 118 -26.19 -7.18 -10.16
C LEU A 118 -26.61 -6.28 -11.34
N ILE A 119 -27.77 -6.54 -11.93
CA ILE A 119 -28.39 -5.66 -12.94
C ILE A 119 -28.70 -4.29 -12.33
N THR A 120 -29.22 -4.26 -11.10
CA THR A 120 -29.49 -3.01 -10.35
C THR A 120 -28.21 -2.21 -10.11
N PHE A 121 -27.09 -2.85 -9.74
CA PHE A 121 -25.78 -2.18 -9.64
C PHE A 121 -25.37 -1.51 -10.97
N LYS A 122 -25.55 -2.19 -12.11
CA LYS A 122 -25.27 -1.64 -13.45
C LYS A 122 -26.17 -0.43 -13.75
N ALA A 123 -27.46 -0.53 -13.41
CA ALA A 123 -28.46 0.51 -13.67
C ALA A 123 -28.28 1.78 -12.82
N ILE A 124 -27.85 1.67 -11.56
CA ILE A 124 -27.57 2.83 -10.69
C ILE A 124 -26.17 3.45 -10.91
N GLY A 125 -25.40 2.95 -11.89
CA GLY A 125 -24.08 3.49 -12.22
C GLY A 125 -22.95 3.07 -11.27
N TYR A 126 -23.04 1.91 -10.60
CA TYR A 126 -21.87 1.34 -9.93
C TYR A 126 -20.85 0.88 -10.97
N GLU A 127 -19.63 1.43 -10.89
CA GLU A 127 -18.48 1.03 -11.72
C GLU A 127 -18.18 -0.48 -11.58
N ARG A 128 -18.44 -1.05 -10.40
CA ARG A 128 -18.26 -2.47 -10.09
C ARG A 128 -19.60 -3.18 -9.86
N ILE A 129 -20.01 -3.98 -10.84
CA ILE A 129 -21.15 -4.91 -10.77
C ILE A 129 -20.82 -6.21 -10.02
N ASP A 130 -20.27 -6.11 -8.80
CA ASP A 130 -19.70 -7.28 -8.11
C ASP A 130 -19.52 -7.08 -6.59
N HIS A 131 -19.98 -8.04 -5.78
CA HIS A 131 -19.91 -7.98 -4.30
C HIS A 131 -19.66 -9.35 -3.64
N HIS A 132 -19.44 -9.38 -2.32
CA HIS A 132 -19.16 -10.63 -1.59
C HIS A 132 -20.40 -11.15 -0.86
N LYS A 133 -20.67 -12.46 -0.89
CA LYS A 133 -21.91 -13.04 -0.34
C LYS A 133 -22.23 -12.62 1.11
N ARG A 134 -21.22 -12.48 1.98
CA ARG A 134 -21.37 -12.00 3.37
C ARG A 134 -21.95 -10.56 3.53
N GLN A 135 -21.88 -9.73 2.49
CA GLN A 135 -22.37 -8.33 2.51
C GLN A 135 -23.76 -8.19 1.87
N ILE A 136 -24.39 -9.32 1.53
CA ILE A 136 -25.72 -9.45 0.95
C ILE A 136 -26.57 -10.20 1.98
N TYR A 137 -27.73 -9.65 2.33
CA TYR A 137 -28.60 -10.14 3.40
C TYR A 137 -29.98 -10.50 2.85
N LEU A 138 -30.38 -11.76 3.03
CA LEU A 138 -31.73 -12.24 2.75
C LEU A 138 -32.66 -11.82 3.90
N GLN A 139 -33.62 -10.94 3.61
CA GLN A 139 -34.61 -10.47 4.56
C GLN A 139 -35.70 -11.53 4.81
N PRO A 140 -36.47 -11.45 5.92
CA PRO A 140 -37.56 -12.39 6.20
C PRO A 140 -38.70 -12.41 5.16
N ASP A 141 -38.91 -11.30 4.43
CA ASP A 141 -39.84 -11.23 3.29
C ASP A 141 -39.26 -11.82 1.99
N GLY A 142 -38.03 -12.33 2.04
CA GLY A 142 -37.30 -12.87 0.90
C GLY A 142 -36.68 -11.82 -0.03
N SER A 143 -36.71 -10.52 0.32
CA SER A 143 -35.98 -9.47 -0.39
C SER A 143 -34.47 -9.52 -0.07
N LEU A 144 -33.66 -8.81 -0.87
CA LEU A 144 -32.22 -8.66 -0.61
C LEU A 144 -31.91 -7.24 -0.14
N LYS A 145 -31.03 -7.13 0.86
CA LYS A 145 -30.36 -5.89 1.27
C LYS A 145 -28.85 -6.01 1.13
N VAL A 146 -28.18 -4.89 0.86
CA VAL A 146 -26.73 -4.82 0.64
C VAL A 146 -26.09 -3.75 1.54
N ILE A 147 -24.92 -4.07 2.10
CA ILE A 147 -24.08 -3.17 2.91
C ILE A 147 -22.64 -3.10 2.37
N ASP A 148 -21.77 -2.27 2.95
CA ASP A 148 -20.33 -2.19 2.61
C ASP A 148 -20.08 -1.86 1.12
N VAL A 149 -20.78 -0.82 0.64
CA VAL A 149 -20.88 -0.45 -0.78
C VAL A 149 -19.82 0.53 -1.25
N ALA A 150 -19.11 1.22 -0.37
CA ALA A 150 -18.03 2.16 -0.70
C ALA A 150 -17.04 1.60 -1.75
N ARG A 151 -16.83 0.28 -1.79
CA ARG A 151 -15.89 -0.37 -2.72
C ARG A 151 -16.45 -0.70 -4.10
N THR A 152 -17.69 -0.31 -4.42
CA THR A 152 -18.30 -0.43 -5.77
C THR A 152 -18.09 0.78 -6.67
N VAL A 153 -17.64 1.91 -6.10
CA VAL A 153 -17.38 3.20 -6.75
C VAL A 153 -15.92 3.63 -6.60
N TRP A 154 -15.48 4.53 -7.48
CA TRP A 154 -14.14 5.12 -7.56
C TRP A 154 -13.04 4.04 -7.66
N ARG A 155 -13.08 3.25 -8.74
CA ARG A 155 -12.24 2.06 -8.98
C ARG A 155 -11.60 2.01 -10.38
N ASP A 156 -10.28 2.17 -10.42
CA ASP A 156 -9.45 1.97 -11.63
C ASP A 156 -9.42 0.52 -12.16
N ARG A 157 -9.94 -0.45 -11.37
CA ARG A 157 -9.97 -1.89 -11.72
C ARG A 157 -11.33 -2.50 -11.42
N VAL A 158 -12.07 -2.72 -12.50
CA VAL A 158 -13.40 -3.33 -12.55
C VAL A 158 -13.36 -4.56 -13.46
N TYR A 159 -14.30 -5.49 -13.25
CA TYR A 159 -14.46 -6.69 -14.08
C TYR A 159 -15.88 -6.65 -14.69
N PRO A 160 -16.06 -7.05 -15.95
CA PRO A 160 -17.37 -7.07 -16.62
C PRO A 160 -18.29 -8.22 -16.16
N TYR A 161 -17.90 -8.97 -15.13
CA TYR A 161 -18.64 -10.08 -14.56
C TYR A 161 -18.44 -10.15 -13.02
N PRO A 162 -19.33 -10.79 -12.25
CA PRO A 162 -19.38 -10.70 -10.79
C PRO A 162 -18.35 -11.62 -10.09
N ARG A 163 -17.06 -11.37 -10.36
CA ARG A 163 -15.93 -12.21 -9.98
C ARG A 163 -15.84 -12.51 -8.47
N LYS A 164 -15.97 -11.50 -7.60
CA LYS A 164 -15.92 -11.67 -6.13
C LYS A 164 -17.15 -12.42 -5.62
N LEU A 165 -18.33 -12.23 -6.23
CA LEU A 165 -19.52 -13.01 -5.87
C LEU A 165 -19.28 -14.49 -6.18
N LEU A 166 -18.93 -14.81 -7.43
CA LEU A 166 -18.66 -16.16 -7.91
C LEU A 166 -17.58 -16.87 -7.07
N THR A 167 -16.43 -16.23 -6.83
CA THR A 167 -15.40 -16.80 -5.95
C THR A 167 -15.89 -16.95 -4.50
N SER A 168 -16.71 -16.03 -3.99
CA SER A 168 -17.24 -16.12 -2.62
C SER A 168 -18.30 -17.21 -2.45
N LEU A 169 -19.07 -17.55 -3.50
CA LEU A 169 -20.04 -18.66 -3.47
C LEU A 169 -19.35 -19.99 -3.16
N GLY A 170 -18.17 -20.22 -3.75
CA GLY A 170 -17.47 -21.51 -3.74
C GLY A 170 -17.89 -22.34 -4.96
N GLU A 171 -17.01 -23.22 -5.43
CA GLU A 171 -17.09 -23.80 -6.80
C GLU A 171 -18.43 -24.52 -7.11
N GLU A 172 -19.00 -25.25 -6.15
CA GLU A 172 -20.32 -25.89 -6.28
C GLU A 172 -21.45 -24.86 -6.48
N ASN A 173 -21.62 -23.93 -5.52
CA ASN A 173 -22.65 -22.89 -5.61
C ASN A 173 -22.41 -21.92 -6.78
N LYS A 174 -21.16 -21.73 -7.21
CA LYS A 174 -20.77 -20.98 -8.42
C LYS A 174 -21.25 -21.69 -9.69
N ALA A 175 -21.08 -23.01 -9.79
CA ALA A 175 -21.59 -23.80 -10.92
C ALA A 175 -23.12 -23.78 -10.97
N ILE A 176 -23.78 -23.99 -9.82
CA ILE A 176 -25.25 -23.92 -9.68
C ILE A 176 -25.77 -22.52 -10.09
N PHE A 177 -25.15 -21.45 -9.57
CA PHE A 177 -25.52 -20.07 -9.93
C PHE A 177 -25.38 -19.81 -11.44
N LEU A 178 -24.28 -20.24 -12.05
CA LEU A 178 -24.05 -20.06 -13.48
C LEU A 178 -25.02 -20.88 -14.34
N GLY A 179 -25.44 -22.07 -13.89
CA GLY A 179 -26.52 -22.83 -14.50
C GLY A 179 -27.85 -22.06 -14.51
N HIS A 180 -28.31 -21.60 -13.34
CA HIS A 180 -29.53 -20.79 -13.26
C HIS A 180 -29.43 -19.50 -14.11
N VAL A 181 -28.26 -18.83 -14.17
CA VAL A 181 -28.09 -17.65 -15.03
C VAL A 181 -28.09 -18.00 -16.52
N GLN A 182 -27.64 -19.19 -16.92
CA GLN A 182 -27.75 -19.68 -18.30
C GLN A 182 -29.22 -19.86 -18.72
N GLU A 183 -30.07 -20.35 -17.82
CA GLU A 183 -31.50 -20.58 -18.06
C GLU A 183 -32.31 -19.28 -18.00
N LEU A 184 -32.04 -18.42 -17.00
CA LEU A 184 -32.78 -17.16 -16.77
C LEU A 184 -32.34 -16.01 -17.69
N ALA A 185 -31.07 -15.97 -18.11
CA ALA A 185 -30.48 -14.86 -18.86
C ALA A 185 -29.29 -15.32 -19.75
N PRO A 186 -29.55 -16.14 -20.80
CA PRO A 186 -28.50 -16.77 -21.61
C PRO A 186 -27.51 -15.80 -22.26
N GLU A 187 -27.94 -14.58 -22.60
CA GLU A 187 -27.06 -13.53 -23.14
C GLU A 187 -26.04 -13.03 -22.09
N VAL A 188 -26.49 -12.81 -20.85
CA VAL A 188 -25.63 -12.39 -19.72
C VAL A 188 -24.67 -13.51 -19.34
N TYR A 189 -25.15 -14.76 -19.35
CA TYR A 189 -24.29 -15.94 -19.20
C TYR A 189 -23.20 -16.01 -20.27
N ALA A 190 -23.54 -15.78 -21.54
CA ALA A 190 -22.59 -15.80 -22.65
C ALA A 190 -21.55 -14.67 -22.55
N GLU A 191 -21.96 -13.45 -22.16
CA GLU A 191 -21.06 -12.32 -21.86
C GLU A 191 -20.07 -12.69 -20.75
N TRP A 192 -20.56 -13.17 -19.61
CA TRP A 192 -19.70 -13.54 -18.48
C TRP A 192 -18.76 -14.70 -18.82
N LEU A 193 -19.24 -15.74 -19.51
CA LEU A 193 -18.43 -16.88 -19.91
C LEU A 193 -17.35 -16.50 -20.94
N HIS A 194 -17.59 -15.52 -21.80
CA HIS A 194 -16.55 -14.93 -22.66
C HIS A 194 -15.43 -14.31 -21.80
N TYR A 195 -15.77 -13.44 -20.85
CA TYR A 195 -14.76 -12.77 -20.03
C TYR A 195 -14.03 -13.70 -19.03
N ILE A 196 -14.70 -14.73 -18.50
CA ILE A 196 -14.06 -15.77 -17.67
C ILE A 196 -12.96 -16.48 -18.48
N ARG A 197 -13.25 -16.93 -19.71
CA ARG A 197 -12.27 -17.55 -20.59
C ARG A 197 -11.13 -16.60 -20.98
N MET A 198 -11.40 -15.31 -21.15
CA MET A 198 -10.34 -14.31 -21.37
C MET A 198 -9.39 -14.19 -20.18
N GLU A 199 -9.91 -14.24 -18.94
CA GLU A 199 -9.07 -14.24 -17.73
C GLU A 199 -8.23 -15.53 -17.63
N GLU A 200 -8.82 -16.69 -17.92
CA GLU A 200 -8.13 -17.99 -17.95
C GLU A 200 -7.00 -18.02 -18.99
N ILE A 201 -7.25 -17.55 -20.21
CA ILE A 201 -6.24 -17.43 -21.27
C ILE A 201 -5.15 -16.42 -20.87
N SER A 202 -5.53 -15.29 -20.26
CA SER A 202 -4.57 -14.29 -19.77
C SER A 202 -3.65 -14.87 -18.68
N HIS A 203 -4.18 -15.70 -17.78
CA HIS A 203 -3.37 -16.42 -16.80
C HIS A 203 -2.44 -17.46 -17.46
N GLN A 204 -2.91 -18.23 -18.45
CA GLN A 204 -2.06 -19.18 -19.19
C GLN A 204 -0.91 -18.48 -19.91
N ILE A 205 -1.21 -17.39 -20.63
CA ILE A 205 -0.20 -16.54 -21.28
C ILE A 205 0.79 -16.00 -20.24
N TYR A 206 0.32 -15.53 -19.08
CA TYR A 206 1.19 -15.05 -18.02
C TYR A 206 2.10 -16.14 -17.43
N GLN A 207 1.63 -17.39 -17.28
CA GLN A 207 2.49 -18.51 -16.84
C GLN A 207 3.53 -18.90 -17.90
N ILE A 208 3.21 -18.75 -19.20
CA ILE A 208 4.15 -19.00 -20.32
C ILE A 208 5.17 -17.87 -20.48
N LEU A 209 4.77 -16.62 -20.23
CA LEU A 209 5.62 -15.42 -20.34
C LEU A 209 6.41 -15.11 -19.06
N LEU A 210 6.08 -15.73 -17.93
CA LEU A 210 6.97 -15.79 -16.78
C LEU A 210 8.18 -16.66 -17.16
N PRO A 211 9.40 -16.11 -17.28
CA PRO A 211 10.57 -16.97 -17.40
C PRO A 211 10.70 -17.81 -16.12
N GLU A 212 11.26 -19.01 -16.25
CA GLU A 212 11.77 -19.74 -15.08
C GLU A 212 12.66 -18.78 -14.26
N LYS A 213 12.54 -18.84 -12.93
CA LYS A 213 13.27 -17.94 -12.02
C LYS A 213 14.74 -17.90 -12.46
N PRO A 214 15.28 -16.73 -12.84
CA PRO A 214 16.60 -16.67 -13.48
C PRO A 214 17.61 -17.35 -12.55
N ASP A 215 18.21 -18.42 -13.07
CA ASP A 215 19.00 -19.34 -12.27
C ASP A 215 20.07 -18.56 -11.49
N LYS A 216 20.20 -18.86 -10.20
CA LYS A 216 21.10 -18.14 -9.30
C LYS A 216 22.55 -18.31 -9.71
N ASP A 217 22.93 -19.45 -10.27
CA ASP A 217 24.30 -19.67 -10.70
C ASP A 217 24.56 -19.07 -12.10
N SER A 218 23.58 -19.05 -13.00
CA SER A 218 23.58 -18.25 -14.23
C SER A 218 23.70 -16.74 -13.94
N LEU A 219 22.96 -16.21 -12.95
CA LEU A 219 23.08 -14.83 -12.49
C LEU A 219 24.43 -14.55 -11.82
N LYS A 220 25.01 -15.49 -11.05
CA LYS A 220 26.39 -15.36 -10.54
C LYS A 220 27.42 -15.33 -11.66
N ASN A 221 27.25 -16.15 -12.70
CA ASN A 221 28.19 -16.21 -13.81
C ASN A 221 28.14 -14.92 -14.65
N LEU A 222 26.93 -14.38 -14.89
CA LEU A 222 26.74 -13.06 -15.48
C LEU A 222 27.29 -11.93 -14.60
N SER A 223 27.12 -11.97 -13.28
CA SER A 223 27.67 -10.94 -12.39
C SER A 223 29.20 -11.00 -12.33
N LYS A 224 29.81 -12.20 -12.37
CA LYS A 224 31.27 -12.36 -12.50
C LYS A 224 31.81 -11.74 -13.80
N GLN A 225 31.11 -11.86 -14.92
CA GLN A 225 31.50 -11.21 -16.17
C GLN A 225 31.44 -9.66 -16.12
N LEU A 226 30.74 -9.08 -15.15
CA LEU A 226 30.68 -7.63 -14.92
C LEU A 226 31.68 -7.13 -13.86
N LEU A 227 32.37 -8.04 -13.14
CA LEU A 227 33.43 -7.68 -12.19
C LEU A 227 34.75 -7.42 -12.92
N THR A 228 35.07 -6.15 -13.15
CA THR A 228 36.24 -5.72 -13.95
C THR A 228 37.61 -5.97 -13.30
N THR A 229 37.70 -6.51 -12.08
CA THR A 229 38.91 -6.98 -11.38
C THR A 229 38.50 -7.73 -10.10
N GLU A 230 39.14 -8.87 -9.76
CA GLU A 230 38.89 -9.63 -8.51
C GLU A 230 39.81 -9.24 -7.33
N ASP A 231 40.92 -8.53 -7.58
CA ASP A 231 41.79 -7.96 -6.54
C ASP A 231 41.01 -6.93 -5.69
N GLU A 232 40.70 -7.27 -4.43
CA GLU A 232 39.98 -6.36 -3.53
C GLU A 232 40.78 -5.12 -3.12
N GLY A 233 42.12 -5.11 -3.22
CA GLY A 233 42.92 -3.89 -3.04
C GLY A 233 42.70 -2.89 -4.18
N LYS A 234 42.62 -3.36 -5.42
CA LYS A 234 42.11 -2.56 -6.56
C LYS A 234 40.60 -2.34 -6.51
N TYR A 235 39.83 -3.25 -5.90
CA TYR A 235 38.44 -2.98 -5.51
C TYR A 235 38.35 -2.05 -4.25
N VAL A 236 39.49 -1.63 -3.70
CA VAL A 236 39.65 -0.51 -2.77
C VAL A 236 40.33 0.69 -3.47
N ALA A 237 40.45 0.63 -4.82
CA ALA A 237 41.04 1.67 -5.67
C ALA A 237 40.34 2.06 -7.03
N GLN A 238 39.05 1.71 -7.34
CA GLN A 238 38.17 2.45 -8.35
C GLN A 238 36.71 3.09 -8.03
N LEU A 239 36.18 3.31 -6.80
CA LEU A 239 34.94 4.05 -6.33
C LEU A 239 34.92 4.85 -4.96
N GLN A 240 35.60 4.62 -3.83
CA GLN A 240 35.60 5.57 -2.67
C GLN A 240 36.25 6.93 -3.01
N GLY A 241 37.28 6.96 -3.83
CA GLY A 241 37.74 8.11 -4.62
C GLY A 241 36.71 8.66 -5.65
N LEU A 242 35.70 7.87 -6.05
CA LEU A 242 34.54 8.33 -6.84
C LEU A 242 33.59 9.04 -5.89
N VAL A 243 33.34 8.48 -4.70
CA VAL A 243 32.80 9.21 -3.55
C VAL A 243 33.63 10.48 -3.28
N HIS A 244 34.96 10.49 -3.43
CA HIS A 244 35.81 11.68 -3.31
C HIS A 244 35.84 12.61 -4.55
N LYS A 245 35.16 12.28 -5.66
CA LYS A 245 34.84 13.23 -6.74
C LYS A 245 33.39 13.71 -6.64
N VAL A 246 32.43 12.80 -6.48
CA VAL A 246 31.02 13.12 -6.19
C VAL A 246 30.89 13.98 -4.93
N PHE A 247 31.62 13.68 -3.85
CA PHE A 247 31.65 14.52 -2.64
C PHE A 247 32.37 15.85 -2.88
N LYS A 248 33.42 15.89 -3.70
CA LYS A 248 33.98 17.18 -4.14
C LYS A 248 32.86 17.96 -4.84
N GLU A 249 32.25 17.42 -5.90
CA GLU A 249 31.18 18.04 -6.70
C GLU A 249 29.96 18.49 -5.89
N GLU A 250 29.45 17.67 -4.95
CA GLU A 250 28.26 18.01 -4.15
C GLU A 250 28.57 18.95 -2.98
N TRP A 251 29.72 18.83 -2.32
CA TRP A 251 30.16 19.80 -1.31
C TRP A 251 30.45 21.17 -1.94
N VAL A 252 31.03 21.14 -3.14
CA VAL A 252 31.14 22.27 -4.07
C VAL A 252 29.73 22.81 -4.34
N LYS A 253 28.80 22.12 -5.02
CA LYS A 253 27.41 22.61 -5.27
C LYS A 253 26.71 23.17 -4.01
N THR A 254 26.92 22.56 -2.85
CA THR A 254 26.37 23.01 -1.55
C THR A 254 26.96 24.33 -1.06
N MET A 255 28.27 24.56 -1.26
CA MET A 255 28.91 25.83 -0.93
C MET A 255 28.51 26.95 -1.91
N LEU A 256 28.27 26.63 -3.19
CA LEU A 256 27.85 27.57 -4.24
C LEU A 256 26.71 28.50 -3.77
N ALA A 257 25.73 27.91 -3.09
CA ALA A 257 24.55 28.58 -2.58
C ALA A 257 24.77 29.51 -1.35
N ARG A 258 26.01 29.73 -0.86
CA ARG A 258 26.27 30.24 0.51
C ARG A 258 27.17 31.48 0.72
N GLY A 259 27.48 32.30 -0.29
CA GLY A 259 28.36 33.50 -0.18
C GLY A 259 29.83 33.36 0.31
N THR A 260 30.80 33.05 -0.59
CA THR A 260 32.30 33.12 -0.53
C THR A 260 32.85 33.01 -1.98
N ASP A 261 33.93 32.25 -2.27
CA ASP A 261 34.62 32.13 -3.57
C ASP A 261 35.12 30.67 -3.85
N PRO A 262 35.22 30.20 -5.11
CA PRO A 262 35.61 28.84 -5.49
C PRO A 262 36.98 28.33 -5.07
N GLU A 263 38.02 29.11 -5.32
CA GLU A 263 39.39 28.58 -5.33
C GLU A 263 39.88 28.41 -3.89
N ASP A 264 39.42 29.31 -3.03
CA ASP A 264 39.55 29.26 -1.58
C ASP A 264 38.85 28.03 -0.96
N VAL A 265 37.74 27.55 -1.55
CA VAL A 265 37.05 26.31 -1.13
C VAL A 265 37.78 25.07 -1.63
N MET A 266 38.25 25.05 -2.88
CA MET A 266 39.02 23.93 -3.42
C MET A 266 40.32 23.72 -2.66
N LYS A 267 41.10 24.79 -2.42
CA LYS A 267 42.38 24.74 -1.72
C LYS A 267 42.25 24.15 -0.30
N LYS A 268 41.24 24.60 0.46
CA LYS A 268 40.98 24.09 1.83
C LYS A 268 40.52 22.63 1.85
N ILE A 269 39.91 22.12 0.78
CA ILE A 269 39.58 20.70 0.66
C ILE A 269 40.87 19.89 0.45
N ASP A 270 41.78 20.35 -0.41
CA ASP A 270 43.03 19.62 -0.68
C ASP A 270 43.98 19.65 0.54
N GLU A 271 44.16 20.80 1.20
CA GLU A 271 44.88 20.92 2.49
C GLU A 271 44.34 19.95 3.58
N TYR A 272 43.02 19.73 3.62
CA TYR A 272 42.36 18.81 4.55
C TYR A 272 42.56 17.32 4.22
N TRP A 273 42.72 16.95 2.94
CA TRP A 273 42.94 15.55 2.55
C TRP A 273 44.42 15.16 2.55
N ASP A 274 45.33 16.07 2.18
CA ASP A 274 46.78 15.83 2.21
C ASP A 274 47.27 15.54 3.65
N SER A 275 46.79 16.33 4.62
CA SER A 275 47.06 16.08 6.04
C SER A 275 46.56 14.72 6.53
N ARG A 276 45.49 14.20 5.93
CA ARG A 276 44.82 12.95 6.37
C ARG A 276 45.34 11.70 5.67
N GLU A 277 45.76 11.76 4.40
CA GLU A 277 46.53 10.67 3.79
C GLU A 277 47.90 10.52 4.50
N THR A 278 48.48 11.62 5.00
CA THR A 278 49.71 11.60 5.82
C THR A 278 49.52 10.89 7.19
N GLU A 279 48.34 10.98 7.81
CA GLU A 279 48.03 10.20 9.04
C GLU A 279 47.86 8.71 8.74
N ILE A 280 47.13 8.36 7.67
CA ILE A 280 46.81 6.97 7.32
C ILE A 280 48.09 6.16 6.99
N VAL A 281 49.06 6.77 6.29
CA VAL A 281 50.37 6.12 6.03
C VAL A 281 51.11 5.81 7.35
N ARG A 282 51.11 6.74 8.30
CA ARG A 282 51.77 6.58 9.62
C ARG A 282 51.10 5.56 10.52
N GLU A 283 49.80 5.31 10.37
CA GLU A 283 49.12 4.21 11.07
C GLU A 283 49.40 2.86 10.41
N GLY A 284 49.51 2.80 9.07
CA GLY A 284 49.90 1.60 8.34
C GLY A 284 51.29 1.07 8.74
N GLU A 285 52.30 1.95 8.79
CA GLU A 285 53.67 1.59 9.19
C GLU A 285 53.73 1.01 10.62
N ARG A 286 52.93 1.55 11.55
CA ARG A 286 52.87 1.08 12.95
C ARG A 286 52.25 -0.30 13.16
N ILE A 287 51.54 -0.82 12.15
CA ILE A 287 50.94 -2.16 12.19
C ILE A 287 51.91 -3.21 11.63
N GLY A 288 52.71 -2.85 10.61
CA GLY A 288 53.68 -3.76 9.99
C GLY A 288 54.76 -4.31 10.92
N ASP A 289 55.23 -3.50 11.87
CA ASP A 289 56.33 -3.84 12.80
C ASP A 289 55.97 -4.86 13.90
N ARG A 290 54.73 -5.39 13.95
CA ARG A 290 54.32 -6.34 15.01
C ARG A 290 54.15 -7.80 14.55
N ASP A 291 54.01 -8.06 13.26
CA ASP A 291 53.62 -9.37 12.73
C ASP A 291 54.77 -10.17 12.09
N GLN A 292 56.04 -9.79 12.28
CA GLN A 292 57.20 -10.58 11.83
C GLN A 292 57.71 -11.65 12.82
N ASP A 293 57.28 -11.61 14.09
CA ASP A 293 57.99 -12.32 15.18
C ASP A 293 57.29 -13.61 15.66
N ARG A 294 56.27 -14.12 14.95
CA ARG A 294 55.46 -15.29 15.37
C ARG A 294 54.95 -16.22 14.26
N ASP A 295 55.84 -16.78 13.43
CA ASP A 295 55.53 -18.02 12.69
C ASP A 295 56.63 -19.09 12.77
N GLN A 296 56.89 -19.57 14.00
CA GLN A 296 57.63 -20.81 14.24
C GLN A 296 57.09 -21.55 15.47
N ASN A 297 55.97 -22.29 15.36
CA ASN A 297 55.80 -23.63 15.98
C ASN A 297 54.42 -24.28 15.74
N LYS A 298 54.45 -25.55 15.27
CA LYS A 298 53.57 -26.68 15.65
C LYS A 298 52.04 -26.58 15.41
N GLY A 299 51.62 -27.27 14.36
CA GLY A 299 50.23 -27.66 14.12
C GLY A 299 49.67 -28.82 14.98
N LYS A 300 48.53 -29.34 14.49
CA LYS A 300 47.67 -30.47 14.92
C LYS A 300 46.46 -30.17 15.82
N ARG A 301 45.34 -30.74 15.35
CA ARG A 301 44.07 -31.15 16.00
C ARG A 301 42.87 -30.20 16.01
N PHE A 302 41.71 -30.85 16.05
CA PHE A 302 40.34 -30.39 15.87
C PHE A 302 39.64 -30.04 17.20
N VAL A 303 38.44 -29.46 17.05
CA VAL A 303 37.25 -29.43 17.94
C VAL A 303 37.00 -28.09 18.64
N GLY A 304 35.76 -27.57 18.52
CA GLY A 304 35.25 -26.50 19.41
C GLY A 304 34.33 -25.48 18.75
N GLU A 305 33.04 -25.53 19.10
CA GLU A 305 31.89 -24.77 18.59
C GLU A 305 31.93 -23.22 18.66
N SER A 306 30.96 -22.62 17.92
CA SER A 306 30.12 -21.48 18.34
C SER A 306 30.41 -20.03 17.87
N ARG A 307 29.84 -19.71 16.68
CA ARG A 307 28.99 -18.54 16.33
C ARG A 307 29.49 -17.08 16.51
N ARG A 308 28.94 -16.23 15.61
CA ARG A 308 28.94 -14.74 15.56
C ARG A 308 30.22 -14.10 15.01
N ASP A 309 30.19 -12.95 14.30
CA ASP A 309 29.12 -12.25 13.57
C ASP A 309 29.77 -11.20 12.63
N VAL A 310 29.04 -10.73 11.60
CA VAL A 310 29.24 -9.46 10.85
C VAL A 310 30.59 -9.28 10.10
N ASP A 311 30.62 -9.39 8.77
CA ASP A 311 30.38 -8.30 7.78
C ASP A 311 31.30 -7.06 7.86
N LYS A 312 32.15 -6.85 6.82
CA LYS A 312 31.98 -5.70 5.90
C LYS A 312 32.87 -5.70 4.65
N HIS A 313 32.35 -5.02 3.63
CA HIS A 313 32.80 -4.94 2.24
C HIS A 313 33.59 -3.65 1.92
N HIS A 314 34.51 -3.75 0.94
CA HIS A 314 34.86 -2.67 -0.02
C HIS A 314 35.53 -1.40 0.61
N ASN A 315 35.88 -0.30 -0.08
CA ASN A 315 35.45 0.27 -1.37
C ASN A 315 36.51 1.20 -1.99
N ARG A 316 36.30 1.60 -3.26
CA ARG A 316 37.25 1.62 -4.39
C ARG A 316 38.03 3.05 -4.47
N LYS A 317 38.53 3.65 -5.57
CA LYS A 317 38.89 5.08 -5.91
C LYS A 317 38.71 5.60 -7.39
N ARG A 318 37.62 6.34 -7.70
CA ARG A 318 37.45 7.41 -8.78
C ARG A 318 37.08 6.94 -10.22
N PHE A 319 36.48 7.68 -11.18
CA PHE A 319 36.33 9.11 -11.63
C PHE A 319 34.91 9.35 -12.26
N GLU A 320 34.25 10.51 -12.51
CA GLU A 320 34.49 12.00 -12.52
C GLU A 320 33.12 12.80 -12.56
N GLY A 321 32.97 14.15 -12.51
CA GLY A 321 33.92 15.29 -12.46
C GLY A 321 33.41 16.73 -12.82
N GLU A 322 33.50 17.67 -11.84
CA GLU A 322 33.72 19.15 -11.92
C GLU A 322 32.57 20.13 -12.35
N LYS A 323 32.10 21.10 -11.51
CA LYS A 323 32.53 22.51 -11.20
C LYS A 323 31.87 23.62 -12.08
N TYR A 324 31.83 24.94 -11.75
CA TYR A 324 31.52 25.67 -10.50
C TYR A 324 31.38 27.22 -10.72
N SER A 325 31.33 28.02 -9.63
CA SER A 325 31.47 29.50 -9.56
C SER A 325 30.21 30.36 -9.39
N GLU A 326 30.37 31.52 -8.73
CA GLU A 326 29.82 31.77 -7.39
C GLU A 326 29.60 33.26 -7.00
N ARG A 327 28.50 33.55 -6.27
CA ARG A 327 28.37 34.52 -5.13
C ARG A 327 28.63 36.02 -5.50
N ASP A 328 28.59 37.09 -4.66
CA ASP A 328 28.66 37.42 -3.22
C ASP A 328 28.15 38.93 -3.06
N ARG A 329 27.70 39.62 -1.98
CA ARG A 329 27.27 39.43 -0.55
C ARG A 329 26.68 40.78 0.02
N LYS A 330 25.78 40.73 1.02
CA LYS A 330 25.51 41.75 2.12
C LYS A 330 24.93 43.16 1.79
N GLY A 331 24.32 43.85 2.79
CA GLY A 331 23.82 45.24 2.61
C GLY A 331 23.40 46.11 3.83
N GLY A 332 22.41 45.71 4.64
CA GLY A 332 21.95 46.47 5.83
C GLY A 332 20.94 47.64 5.59
N PRO A 333 20.23 48.16 6.63
CA PRO A 333 19.05 49.02 6.45
C PRO A 333 19.23 50.52 6.81
N LYS A 334 18.35 51.40 6.30
CA LYS A 334 18.09 52.75 6.85
C LYS A 334 16.74 53.34 6.42
N ASN A 335 16.09 54.08 7.33
CA ASN A 335 14.86 54.85 7.10
C ASN A 335 15.12 56.17 6.34
N ARG A 336 14.22 56.58 5.42
CA ARG A 336 13.39 57.81 5.59
C ARG A 336 12.40 58.08 4.43
N LYS A 337 11.38 58.88 4.77
CA LYS A 337 10.38 59.58 3.92
C LYS A 337 11.06 60.31 2.72
N HIS A 338 10.43 60.50 1.55
CA HIS A 338 9.28 61.39 1.33
C HIS A 338 8.66 61.30 -0.09
N HIS A 339 7.34 61.56 -0.17
CA HIS A 339 6.56 62.28 -1.20
C HIS A 339 6.63 61.99 -2.72
N HIS A 340 5.45 62.22 -3.32
CA HIS A 340 5.08 62.44 -4.73
C HIS A 340 5.21 61.23 -5.69
N SER A 341 4.22 60.94 -6.55
CA SER A 341 2.93 61.62 -6.81
C SER A 341 1.75 60.66 -6.69
#